data_AF-A0A927GN18-F1
#
_entry.id   AF-A0A927GN18-F1
#
_cell.length_a   1.000
_cell.length_b   1.000
_cell.length_c   1.000
_cell.angle_alpha   90.00
_cell.angle_beta   90.00
_cell.angle_gamma   90.00
#
_symmetry.space_group_name_H-M   'P 1'
#
loop_
_entity.id
_entity.type
_entity.pdbx_description
1 polymer ?
#
loop_
_entity_poly.entity_id
_entity_poly.type
_entity_poly.pdbx_seq_one_letter_code
_entity_poly.pdbx_strand_id
1 'polypeptide(L)'
;MPRPTALPTPDKDTFRLRALPPRAPSAGGGAPVAPRSRSAARSRLRRRQRSRRRVAAFAVLTLAVLAGAALLVARPGADGGGPVDAAPAATAPAGGPDNAAEPLDDAPAPPPTPSAGEGGTDAEEIPEAGHGTFTVARAGVTKKGKGSPYRVEVEDGIDVDPDRAAEEIAAVLADPRGWGHGGERTFRQVADDSAGLVIRIATPATTDRMCGAYGLKTRGEVNCRGGEKVMVNLKRWLLGSPQFDGPVAEYRALIVNHEVGHWLGRGHETCPGKGRPAPAMMQQIDGLKGCVANAWPYDAQGRYLGGPKVP
;
A
#
# COMPACT_ATOMS: atom_id res chain seq x y z
N MET A 1 -51.33 36.11 1.48
CA MET A 1 -51.27 35.20 2.64
C MET A 1 -51.08 33.77 2.12
N PRO A 2 -49.87 33.19 2.09
CA PRO A 2 -49.72 31.79 1.71
C PRO A 2 -50.02 30.86 2.91
N ARG A 3 -50.73 29.75 2.65
CA ARG A 3 -51.08 28.71 3.64
C ARG A 3 -49.81 27.99 4.14
N PRO A 4 -49.73 27.63 5.43
CA PRO A 4 -48.61 26.86 5.94
C PRO A 4 -48.64 25.43 5.39
N THR A 5 -47.52 24.99 4.82
CA THR A 5 -47.30 23.60 4.42
C THR A 5 -46.86 22.83 5.66
N ALA A 6 -47.64 21.82 6.07
CA ALA A 6 -47.30 20.96 7.20
C ALA A 6 -46.04 20.14 6.88
N LEU A 7 -45.06 20.15 7.79
CA LEU A 7 -43.88 19.28 7.72
C LEU A 7 -44.27 17.86 8.15
N PRO A 8 -43.83 16.80 7.45
CA PRO A 8 -44.09 15.43 7.85
C PRO A 8 -43.22 15.03 9.05
N THR A 9 -43.82 14.42 10.06
CA THR A 9 -43.13 13.83 11.22
C THR A 9 -42.58 12.43 10.88
N PRO A 10 -41.41 12.02 11.41
CA PRO A 10 -40.79 10.73 11.09
C PRO A 10 -41.43 9.57 11.86
N ASP A 11 -41.65 8.46 11.16
CA ASP A 11 -42.02 7.15 11.71
C ASP A 11 -40.79 6.48 12.35
N LYS A 12 -40.92 5.97 13.58
CA LYS A 12 -39.79 5.53 14.42
C LYS A 12 -39.38 4.06 14.28
N ASP A 13 -40.07 3.25 13.47
CA ASP A 13 -39.86 1.79 13.54
C ASP A 13 -39.26 1.11 12.30
N THR A 14 -38.95 1.79 11.19
CA THR A 14 -38.52 1.04 9.97
C THR A 14 -37.39 1.58 9.09
N PHE A 15 -36.80 2.76 9.33
CA PHE A 15 -35.61 3.29 8.63
C PHE A 15 -35.43 2.89 7.13
N ARG A 16 -36.51 2.91 6.34
CA ARG A 16 -36.49 2.75 4.87
C ARG A 16 -37.31 3.84 4.20
N LEU A 17 -36.69 4.55 3.25
CA LEU A 17 -37.33 5.53 2.39
C LEU A 17 -38.27 4.84 1.39
N ARG A 18 -39.56 5.18 1.44
CA ARG A 18 -40.59 4.70 0.50
C ARG A 18 -40.45 5.48 -0.82
N ALA A 19 -40.07 4.82 -1.91
CA ALA A 19 -40.05 5.41 -3.24
C ALA A 19 -41.49 5.67 -3.73
N LEU A 20 -41.73 6.88 -4.25
CA LEU A 20 -42.99 7.25 -4.92
C LEU A 20 -43.15 6.46 -6.24
N PRO A 21 -44.37 6.08 -6.64
CA PRO A 21 -44.60 5.38 -7.90
C PRO A 21 -44.36 6.29 -9.12
N PRO A 22 -43.91 5.74 -10.26
CA PRO A 22 -43.67 6.52 -11.47
C PRO A 22 -44.98 7.00 -12.10
N ARG A 23 -45.00 8.27 -12.53
CA ARG A 23 -46.09 8.89 -13.30
C ARG A 23 -46.15 8.30 -14.71
N ALA A 24 -47.36 7.99 -15.18
CA ALA A 24 -47.62 7.56 -16.56
C ALA A 24 -47.35 8.69 -17.58
N PRO A 25 -46.89 8.39 -18.81
CA PRO A 25 -46.66 9.41 -19.83
C PRO A 25 -47.95 9.84 -20.53
N SER A 26 -48.16 11.16 -20.63
CA SER A 26 -49.17 11.77 -21.48
C SER A 26 -48.82 11.64 -22.96
N ALA A 27 -49.81 11.30 -23.78
CA ALA A 27 -49.74 11.31 -25.24
C ALA A 27 -49.77 12.75 -25.78
N GLY A 28 -48.85 13.06 -26.70
CA GLY A 28 -48.85 14.33 -27.44
C GLY A 28 -47.78 14.38 -28.54
N GLY A 29 -48.22 14.21 -29.79
CA GLY A 29 -47.77 14.98 -30.96
C GLY A 29 -46.33 14.84 -31.50
N GLY A 30 -46.18 13.96 -32.51
CA GLY A 30 -45.53 14.21 -33.81
C GLY A 30 -44.10 14.79 -33.91
N ALA A 31 -43.14 13.94 -34.32
CA ALA A 31 -41.91 14.34 -35.02
C ALA A 31 -41.39 13.19 -35.92
N PRO A 32 -40.67 13.47 -37.02
CA PRO A 32 -40.57 12.56 -38.17
C PRO A 32 -39.56 11.41 -37.98
N VAL A 33 -39.85 10.29 -38.65
CA VAL A 33 -39.03 9.08 -38.68
C VAL A 33 -37.76 9.32 -39.51
N ALA A 34 -36.60 9.32 -38.86
CA ALA A 34 -35.29 9.31 -39.51
C ALA A 34 -34.88 7.87 -39.93
N PRO A 35 -34.14 7.70 -41.04
CA PRO A 35 -33.85 6.37 -41.59
C PRO A 35 -32.85 5.59 -40.74
N ARG A 36 -33.26 4.42 -40.26
CA ARG A 36 -32.37 3.39 -39.73
C ARG A 36 -31.60 2.75 -40.89
N SER A 37 -30.35 3.13 -41.12
CA SER A 37 -29.34 2.21 -41.69
C SER A 37 -27.94 2.85 -41.75
N ARG A 38 -26.93 2.08 -41.30
CA ARG A 38 -25.46 2.17 -41.51
C ARG A 38 -24.61 2.09 -40.22
N SER A 39 -25.09 2.56 -39.06
CA SER A 39 -24.30 2.47 -37.81
C SER A 39 -24.35 1.08 -37.14
N ALA A 40 -25.52 0.42 -37.14
CA ALA A 40 -25.71 -0.90 -36.53
C ALA A 40 -25.02 -2.05 -37.31
N ALA A 41 -24.78 -1.87 -38.61
CA ALA A 41 -24.04 -2.86 -39.42
C ALA A 41 -22.54 -2.81 -39.13
N ARG A 42 -21.97 -1.60 -38.95
CA ARG A 42 -20.54 -1.41 -38.61
C ARG A 42 -20.20 -1.90 -37.21
N SER A 43 -21.12 -1.79 -36.23
CA SER A 43 -20.90 -2.30 -34.87
C SER A 43 -20.92 -3.84 -34.80
N ARG A 44 -21.75 -4.50 -35.60
CA ARG A 44 -21.82 -5.99 -35.69
C ARG A 44 -20.57 -6.59 -36.32
N LEU A 45 -20.00 -5.96 -37.35
CA LEU A 45 -18.75 -6.40 -37.99
C LEU A 45 -17.54 -6.25 -37.04
N ARG A 46 -17.43 -5.11 -36.33
CA ARG A 46 -16.36 -4.89 -35.34
C ARG A 46 -16.42 -5.89 -34.16
N ARG A 47 -17.62 -6.28 -33.73
CA ARG A 47 -17.80 -7.29 -32.66
C ARG A 47 -17.39 -8.69 -33.11
N ARG A 48 -17.72 -9.08 -34.34
CA ARG A 48 -17.31 -10.37 -34.96
C ARG A 48 -15.79 -10.44 -35.20
N GLN A 49 -15.16 -9.32 -35.54
CA GLN A 49 -13.70 -9.27 -35.75
C GLN A 49 -12.93 -9.35 -34.43
N ARG A 50 -13.44 -8.75 -33.34
CA ARG A 50 -12.87 -8.89 -31.99
C ARG A 50 -13.04 -10.30 -31.41
N SER A 51 -14.16 -10.99 -31.67
CA SER A 51 -14.34 -12.37 -31.21
C SER A 51 -13.41 -13.35 -31.94
N ARG A 52 -13.24 -13.20 -33.26
CA ARG A 52 -12.29 -14.02 -34.04
C ARG A 52 -10.84 -13.87 -33.59
N ARG A 53 -10.40 -12.64 -33.26
CA ARG A 53 -9.06 -12.38 -32.72
C ARG A 53 -8.84 -13.03 -31.34
N ARG A 54 -9.85 -13.05 -30.48
CA ARG A 54 -9.77 -13.71 -29.17
C ARG A 54 -9.68 -15.23 -29.31
N VAL A 55 -10.51 -15.83 -30.17
CA VAL A 55 -10.47 -17.29 -30.42
C VAL A 55 -9.12 -17.71 -31.01
N ALA A 56 -8.57 -16.94 -31.95
CA ALA A 56 -7.23 -17.21 -32.50
C ALA A 56 -6.13 -17.10 -31.43
N ALA A 57 -6.19 -16.10 -30.54
CA ALA A 57 -5.23 -15.95 -29.44
C ALA A 57 -5.30 -17.13 -28.45
N PHE A 58 -6.50 -17.62 -28.13
CA PHE A 58 -6.66 -18.81 -27.27
C PHE A 58 -6.12 -20.07 -27.94
N ALA A 59 -6.33 -20.26 -29.25
CA ALA A 59 -5.81 -21.41 -29.98
C ALA A 59 -4.28 -21.45 -30.04
N VAL A 60 -3.63 -20.29 -30.20
CA VAL A 60 -2.16 -20.17 -30.16
C VAL A 60 -1.63 -20.47 -28.75
N LEU A 61 -2.30 -19.97 -27.71
CA LEU A 61 -1.91 -20.23 -26.33
C LEU A 61 -2.03 -21.72 -25.97
N THR A 62 -3.10 -22.40 -26.40
CA THR A 62 -3.26 -23.84 -26.15
C THR A 62 -2.23 -24.68 -26.92
N LEU A 63 -1.89 -24.31 -28.15
CA LEU A 63 -0.83 -24.98 -28.91
C LEU A 63 0.54 -24.81 -28.24
N ALA A 64 0.84 -23.63 -27.69
CA ALA A 64 2.10 -23.38 -26.97
C ALA A 64 2.21 -24.19 -25.67
N VAL A 65 1.11 -24.32 -24.91
CA VAL A 65 1.07 -25.13 -23.68
C VAL A 65 1.22 -26.62 -24.01
N LEU A 66 0.57 -27.12 -25.06
CA LEU A 66 0.70 -28.52 -25.49
C LEU A 66 2.11 -28.84 -25.98
N ALA A 67 2.75 -27.93 -26.72
CA ALA A 67 4.14 -28.09 -27.14
C ALA A 67 5.11 -28.09 -25.94
N GLY A 68 4.90 -27.23 -24.94
CA GLY A 68 5.70 -27.19 -23.71
C GLY A 68 5.56 -28.47 -22.87
N ALA A 69 4.36 -29.04 -22.79
CA ALA A 69 4.12 -30.30 -22.09
C ALA A 69 4.80 -31.50 -22.78
N ALA A 70 4.82 -31.54 -24.12
CA ALA A 70 5.49 -32.61 -24.88
C ALA A 70 7.01 -32.64 -24.66
N LEU A 71 7.64 -31.48 -24.41
CA LEU A 71 9.08 -31.37 -24.13
C LEU A 71 9.48 -31.86 -22.71
N LEU A 72 8.52 -31.98 -21.78
CA LEU A 72 8.78 -32.50 -20.44
C LEU A 72 8.64 -34.03 -20.33
N VAL A 73 7.99 -34.68 -21.30
CA VAL A 73 7.76 -36.13 -21.31
C VAL A 73 8.81 -36.89 -22.13
N ALA A 74 9.64 -36.19 -22.91
CA ALA A 74 10.62 -36.78 -23.82
C ALA A 74 12.08 -36.74 -23.32
N ARG A 75 12.33 -37.07 -22.03
CA ARG A 75 13.69 -37.39 -21.56
C ARG A 75 13.83 -38.90 -21.30
N PRO A 76 14.67 -39.62 -22.06
CA PRO A 76 15.04 -41.00 -21.76
C PRO A 76 15.97 -41.05 -20.54
N GLY A 77 15.75 -42.05 -19.69
CA GLY A 77 16.49 -42.29 -18.45
C GLY A 77 17.89 -42.87 -18.65
N ALA A 78 18.68 -42.76 -17.59
CA ALA A 78 19.89 -43.55 -17.38
C ALA A 78 19.74 -44.25 -16.01
N ASP A 79 19.50 -45.56 -16.06
CA ASP A 79 19.55 -46.48 -14.93
C ASP A 79 20.99 -46.93 -14.66
N GLY A 80 21.30 -47.20 -13.39
CA GLY A 80 22.52 -47.86 -12.94
C GLY A 80 22.42 -48.25 -11.46
N GLY A 81 22.25 -49.54 -11.18
CA GLY A 81 21.81 -50.11 -9.88
C GLY A 81 22.85 -50.16 -8.74
N GLY A 82 22.35 -50.41 -7.51
CA GLY A 82 23.06 -50.45 -6.21
C GLY A 82 23.76 -51.78 -5.87
N PRO A 83 23.73 -52.33 -4.63
CA PRO A 83 23.38 -51.79 -3.28
C PRO A 83 24.42 -52.17 -2.15
N VAL A 84 24.00 -52.10 -0.87
CA VAL A 84 24.58 -52.60 0.44
C VAL A 84 25.46 -51.62 1.26
N ASP A 85 25.45 -51.49 2.60
CA ASP A 85 24.72 -52.10 3.72
C ASP A 85 24.88 -51.26 5.03
N ALA A 86 23.96 -51.48 5.97
CA ALA A 86 23.90 -51.27 7.44
C ALA A 86 24.85 -50.31 8.24
N ALA A 87 24.24 -49.54 9.17
CA ALA A 87 24.83 -48.88 10.35
C ALA A 87 24.88 -49.85 11.59
N PRO A 88 25.15 -49.45 12.86
CA PRO A 88 25.65 -48.19 13.46
C PRO A 88 26.72 -48.38 14.58
N ALA A 89 27.24 -47.29 15.19
CA ALA A 89 27.65 -47.27 16.61
C ALA A 89 27.98 -45.84 17.12
N ALA A 90 27.62 -45.60 18.38
CA ALA A 90 27.68 -44.36 19.17
C ALA A 90 29.06 -44.07 19.77
N THR A 91 29.25 -42.87 20.34
CA THR A 91 29.63 -42.62 21.77
C THR A 91 29.92 -41.12 22.00
N ALA A 92 29.26 -40.54 23.00
CA ALA A 92 29.69 -39.33 23.72
C ALA A 92 30.39 -39.76 25.03
N PRO A 93 31.21 -38.90 25.67
CA PRO A 93 30.71 -38.31 26.91
C PRO A 93 31.17 -36.89 27.27
N ALA A 94 30.48 -36.40 28.30
CA ALA A 94 30.47 -35.16 29.07
C ALA A 94 31.81 -34.58 29.60
N GLY A 95 31.75 -33.28 29.93
CA GLY A 95 32.62 -32.65 30.93
C GLY A 95 32.58 -31.11 30.92
N GLY A 96 31.75 -30.50 31.78
CA GLY A 96 31.96 -29.12 32.29
C GLY A 96 32.71 -29.16 33.63
N PRO A 97 33.35 -28.06 34.06
CA PRO A 97 32.71 -27.21 35.08
C PRO A 97 32.99 -25.68 34.99
N ASP A 98 32.27 -24.94 35.84
CA ASP A 98 32.17 -23.47 35.99
C ASP A 98 33.42 -22.72 36.53
N ASN A 99 33.62 -21.47 36.09
CA ASN A 99 33.64 -20.20 36.86
C ASN A 99 34.64 -19.09 36.37
N ALA A 100 34.07 -17.88 36.20
CA ALA A 100 34.52 -16.53 36.60
C ALA A 100 35.75 -15.76 35.99
N ALA A 101 35.42 -14.60 35.40
CA ALA A 101 36.02 -13.24 35.40
C ALA A 101 37.52 -13.00 35.01
N GLU A 102 37.80 -12.42 33.82
CA GLU A 102 38.10 -10.97 33.49
C GLU A 102 39.61 -10.65 33.48
N PRO A 103 40.11 -9.55 32.84
CA PRO A 103 39.74 -8.84 31.61
C PRO A 103 40.96 -8.71 30.63
N LEU A 104 40.78 -8.25 29.38
CA LEU A 104 41.88 -7.83 28.51
C LEU A 104 41.70 -6.38 28.04
N ASP A 105 42.76 -5.61 28.25
CA ASP A 105 42.96 -4.20 28.00
C ASP A 105 42.91 -3.75 26.52
N ASP A 106 42.43 -2.50 26.39
CA ASP A 106 42.78 -1.39 25.49
C ASP A 106 43.27 -1.65 24.04
N ALA A 107 42.45 -1.20 23.08
CA ALA A 107 42.90 -0.72 21.78
C ALA A 107 42.06 0.51 21.34
N PRO A 108 42.66 1.58 20.79
CA PRO A 108 42.03 2.90 20.68
C PRO A 108 41.02 3.00 19.53
N ALA A 109 39.93 3.72 19.80
CA ALA A 109 38.87 4.05 18.86
C ALA A 109 39.28 5.13 17.82
N PRO A 110 38.76 5.09 16.58
CA PRO A 110 38.88 6.20 15.63
C PRO A 110 37.99 7.39 16.04
N PRO A 111 38.32 8.64 15.62
CA PRO A 111 37.64 9.84 16.08
C PRO A 111 36.18 9.92 15.58
N PRO A 112 35.26 10.51 16.36
CA PRO A 112 33.86 10.63 15.97
C PRO A 112 33.69 11.65 14.84
N THR A 113 33.13 11.20 13.72
CA THR A 113 32.50 12.05 12.71
C THR A 113 31.30 12.78 13.35
N PRO A 114 31.10 14.10 13.13
CA PRO A 114 30.01 14.82 13.78
C PRO A 114 28.66 14.29 13.30
N SER A 115 27.91 13.68 14.22
CA SER A 115 26.52 13.27 14.06
C SER A 115 25.68 14.53 13.89
N ALA A 116 25.02 14.68 12.74
CA ALA A 116 23.95 15.65 12.58
C ALA A 116 22.85 15.28 13.60
N GLY A 117 22.49 16.23 14.46
CA GLY A 117 21.60 16.00 15.58
C GLY A 117 20.22 15.52 15.14
N GLU A 118 19.87 14.30 15.53
CA GLU A 118 18.47 13.90 15.70
C GLU A 118 17.96 14.59 16.97
N GLY A 119 17.32 15.75 16.80
CA GLY A 119 16.49 16.32 17.85
C GLY A 119 15.28 15.41 18.02
N GLY A 120 15.23 14.67 19.14
CA GLY A 120 14.01 14.01 19.56
C GLY A 120 12.96 15.08 19.85
N THR A 121 12.00 15.29 18.94
CA THR A 121 10.80 16.06 19.23
C THR A 121 9.97 15.31 20.25
N ASP A 122 9.75 15.91 21.42
CA ASP A 122 8.84 15.36 22.41
C ASP A 122 7.39 15.43 21.91
N ALA A 123 6.55 14.47 22.30
CA ALA A 123 5.15 14.42 21.88
C ALA A 123 4.34 15.68 22.24
N GLU A 124 4.80 16.43 23.24
CA GLU A 124 4.18 17.67 23.72
C GLU A 124 4.40 18.87 22.78
N GLU A 125 5.39 18.78 21.88
CA GLU A 125 5.69 19.84 20.91
C GLU A 125 4.93 19.65 19.58
N ILE A 126 4.25 18.53 19.38
CA ILE A 126 3.55 18.26 18.12
C ILE A 126 2.20 18.97 18.11
N PRO A 127 1.95 19.88 17.15
CA PRO A 127 0.68 20.60 17.08
C PRO A 127 -0.47 19.63 16.77
N GLU A 128 -1.49 19.64 17.63
CA GLU A 128 -2.70 18.82 17.44
C GLU A 128 -3.49 19.26 16.20
N ALA A 129 -3.52 20.57 15.93
CA ALA A 129 -4.24 21.18 14.81
C ALA A 129 -3.34 22.13 14.02
N GLY A 130 -3.39 22.03 12.69
CA GLY A 130 -2.74 22.95 11.75
C GLY A 130 -3.77 23.77 10.96
N HIS A 131 -3.27 24.56 10.00
CA HIS A 131 -4.08 25.48 9.21
C HIS A 131 -5.02 24.78 8.21
N GLY A 132 -4.80 23.50 7.91
CA GLY A 132 -5.54 22.75 6.89
C GLY A 132 -5.25 23.17 5.44
N THR A 133 -4.27 24.05 5.23
CA THR A 133 -3.67 24.42 3.94
C THR A 133 -2.37 23.66 3.73
N PHE A 134 -1.94 23.49 2.47
CA PHE A 134 -0.84 22.59 2.13
C PHE A 134 0.13 23.22 1.13
N THR A 135 1.42 23.02 1.39
CA THR A 135 2.49 23.29 0.44
C THR A 135 2.82 22.03 -0.36
N VAL A 136 2.87 22.16 -1.68
CA VAL A 136 3.26 21.09 -2.61
C VAL A 136 4.78 21.05 -2.73
N ALA A 137 5.36 19.89 -2.45
CA ALA A 137 6.79 19.64 -2.66
C ALA A 137 7.18 19.72 -4.14
N ARG A 138 8.32 20.31 -4.43
CA ARG A 138 8.86 20.57 -5.77
C ARG A 138 10.15 19.80 -6.06
N ALA A 139 10.92 19.44 -5.04
CA ALA A 139 12.09 18.57 -5.20
C ALA A 139 11.69 17.23 -5.83
N GLY A 140 12.50 16.73 -6.77
CA GLY A 140 12.25 15.46 -7.47
C GLY A 140 11.16 15.49 -8.56
N VAL A 141 10.44 16.60 -8.76
CA VAL A 141 9.37 16.69 -9.76
C VAL A 141 9.90 16.56 -11.20
N THR A 142 9.25 15.71 -11.99
CA THR A 142 9.60 15.52 -13.41
C THR A 142 8.39 15.69 -14.33
N LYS A 143 8.54 16.54 -15.36
CA LYS A 143 7.49 16.81 -16.36
C LYS A 143 7.22 15.63 -17.28
N LYS A 144 8.21 14.75 -17.47
CA LYS A 144 8.16 13.60 -18.37
C LYS A 144 8.81 12.41 -17.69
N GLY A 145 8.32 11.22 -17.99
CA GLY A 145 8.82 9.96 -17.42
C GLY A 145 7.71 8.92 -17.35
N LYS A 146 8.10 7.67 -17.13
CA LYS A 146 7.17 6.57 -16.86
C LYS A 146 6.86 6.54 -15.36
N GLY A 147 5.78 5.84 -15.00
CA GLY A 147 5.40 5.60 -13.61
C GLY A 147 4.09 6.26 -13.21
N SER A 148 3.52 5.77 -12.12
CA SER A 148 2.32 6.31 -11.51
C SER A 148 2.61 7.73 -11.00
N PRO A 149 1.89 8.76 -11.49
CA PRO A 149 2.11 10.12 -11.04
C PRO A 149 1.67 10.26 -9.58
N TYR A 150 2.57 10.73 -8.72
CA TYR A 150 2.28 11.03 -7.32
C TYR A 150 2.71 12.45 -6.96
N ARG A 151 2.11 13.00 -5.90
CA ARG A 151 2.45 14.31 -5.35
C ARG A 151 2.58 14.21 -3.85
N VAL A 152 3.51 14.97 -3.29
CA VAL A 152 3.70 15.11 -1.84
C VAL A 152 3.27 16.51 -1.44
N GLU A 153 2.46 16.59 -0.39
CA GLU A 153 1.97 17.82 0.19
C GLU A 153 2.20 17.78 1.70
N VAL A 154 2.57 18.90 2.29
CA VAL A 154 2.76 19.03 3.74
C VAL A 154 1.90 20.17 4.23
N GLU A 155 1.19 19.96 5.34
CA GLU A 155 0.35 20.98 5.95
C GLU A 155 1.19 22.18 6.40
N ASP A 156 0.70 23.39 6.14
CA ASP A 156 1.45 24.60 6.47
C ASP A 156 1.55 24.79 7.99
N GLY A 157 2.75 25.11 8.49
CA GLY A 157 3.00 25.45 9.90
C GLY A 157 3.30 24.27 10.82
N ILE A 158 3.75 23.13 10.31
CA ILE A 158 4.00 21.90 11.10
C ILE A 158 5.49 21.50 11.25
N ASP A 159 6.42 22.42 10.95
CA ASP A 159 7.88 22.19 11.02
C ASP A 159 8.39 20.95 10.27
N VAL A 160 7.72 20.57 9.18
CA VAL A 160 8.17 19.57 8.22
C VAL A 160 8.47 20.27 6.90
N ASP A 161 9.70 20.13 6.41
CA ASP A 161 10.07 20.65 5.09
C ASP A 161 9.45 19.78 3.98
N PRO A 162 8.65 20.36 3.06
CA PRO A 162 7.96 19.60 2.03
C PRO A 162 8.90 18.85 1.08
N ASP A 163 10.04 19.46 0.73
CA ASP A 163 10.98 18.90 -0.23
C ASP A 163 11.78 17.75 0.40
N ARG A 164 12.18 17.87 1.66
CA ARG A 164 12.80 16.77 2.42
C ARG A 164 11.85 15.60 2.64
N ALA A 165 10.59 15.87 2.97
CA ALA A 165 9.58 14.82 3.06
C ALA A 165 9.40 14.09 1.71
N ALA A 166 9.42 14.84 0.60
CA ALA A 166 9.32 14.26 -0.73
C ALA A 166 10.54 13.40 -1.11
N GLU A 167 11.74 13.83 -0.75
CA GLU A 167 12.97 13.05 -0.93
C GLU A 167 12.91 11.72 -0.16
N GLU A 168 12.46 11.74 1.11
CA GLU A 168 12.31 10.54 1.92
C GLU A 168 11.25 9.58 1.33
N ILE A 169 10.09 10.11 0.94
CA ILE A 169 9.02 9.33 0.29
C ILE A 169 9.51 8.74 -1.04
N ALA A 170 10.26 9.51 -1.84
CA ALA A 170 10.82 9.04 -3.09
C ALA A 170 11.79 7.88 -2.88
N ALA A 171 12.63 7.95 -1.84
CA ALA A 171 13.53 6.87 -1.46
C ALA A 171 12.75 5.60 -1.08
N VAL A 172 11.67 5.71 -0.30
CA VAL A 172 10.82 4.55 0.06
C VAL A 172 10.16 3.93 -1.18
N LEU A 173 9.63 4.76 -2.08
CA LEU A 173 8.96 4.28 -3.30
C LEU A 173 9.91 3.65 -4.32
N ALA A 174 11.19 4.05 -4.29
CA ALA A 174 12.24 3.54 -5.15
C ALA A 174 13.04 2.36 -4.55
N ASP A 175 12.92 2.11 -3.24
CA ASP A 175 13.63 1.03 -2.56
C ASP A 175 13.25 -0.33 -3.19
N PRO A 176 14.22 -1.22 -3.47
CA PRO A 176 13.96 -2.54 -4.06
C PRO A 176 13.01 -3.42 -3.23
N ARG A 177 12.94 -3.18 -1.91
CA ARG A 177 12.05 -3.86 -0.97
C ARG A 177 10.63 -3.27 -0.97
N GLY A 178 10.45 -2.08 -1.56
CA GLY A 178 9.18 -1.36 -1.69
C GLY A 178 8.32 -1.83 -2.87
N TRP A 179 7.20 -1.15 -3.09
CA TRP A 179 6.24 -1.50 -4.16
C TRP A 179 6.75 -1.33 -5.58
N GLY A 180 7.90 -0.68 -5.77
CA GLY A 180 8.60 -0.63 -7.05
C GLY A 180 9.04 -2.02 -7.54
N HIS A 181 9.30 -2.94 -6.60
CA HIS A 181 9.67 -4.34 -6.83
C HIS A 181 10.68 -4.50 -7.98
N GLY A 182 11.88 -3.94 -7.81
CA GLY A 182 12.94 -4.03 -8.82
C GLY A 182 12.65 -3.36 -10.18
N GLY A 183 11.65 -2.48 -10.24
CA GLY A 183 11.28 -1.74 -11.46
C GLY A 183 10.03 -2.26 -12.18
N GLU A 184 9.38 -3.31 -11.67
CA GLU A 184 8.06 -3.73 -12.17
C GLU A 184 7.01 -2.62 -12.06
N ARG A 185 7.19 -1.75 -11.06
CA ARG A 185 6.43 -0.52 -10.91
C ARG A 185 7.37 0.65 -10.72
N THR A 186 6.97 1.80 -11.23
CA THR A 186 7.69 3.05 -11.04
C THR A 186 6.70 4.12 -10.58
N PHE A 187 7.20 5.04 -9.78
CA PHE A 187 6.47 6.20 -9.29
C PHE A 187 7.16 7.45 -9.84
N ARG A 188 6.38 8.46 -10.19
CA ARG A 188 6.88 9.70 -10.77
C ARG A 188 6.29 10.89 -10.05
N GLN A 189 7.14 11.70 -9.45
CA GLN A 189 6.66 12.88 -8.76
C GLN A 189 6.21 13.97 -9.74
N VAL A 190 5.03 14.51 -9.49
CA VAL A 190 4.43 15.66 -10.18
C VAL A 190 4.00 16.69 -9.14
N ALA A 191 3.83 17.94 -9.56
CA ALA A 191 3.34 19.01 -8.70
C ALA A 191 1.99 19.60 -9.15
N ASP A 192 1.43 19.04 -10.22
CA ASP A 192 0.14 19.43 -10.79
C ASP A 192 -0.92 18.34 -10.53
N ASP A 193 -2.14 18.59 -10.98
CA ASP A 193 -3.30 17.71 -10.74
C ASP A 193 -3.32 16.45 -11.61
N SER A 194 -2.23 16.14 -12.31
CA SER A 194 -2.06 14.81 -12.93
C SER A 194 -1.74 13.71 -11.91
N ALA A 195 -1.49 14.06 -10.64
CA ALA A 195 -1.24 13.10 -9.56
C ALA A 195 -2.44 12.19 -9.32
N GLY A 196 -2.28 10.88 -9.53
CA GLY A 196 -3.27 9.86 -9.16
C GLY A 196 -3.11 9.34 -7.73
N LEU A 197 -2.01 9.72 -7.08
CA LEU A 197 -1.69 9.46 -5.68
C LEU A 197 -1.21 10.77 -5.03
N VAL A 198 -1.88 11.23 -3.99
CA VAL A 198 -1.49 12.42 -3.22
C VAL A 198 -1.16 11.99 -1.79
N ILE A 199 0.10 12.11 -1.40
CA ILE A 199 0.57 11.79 -0.04
C ILE A 199 0.64 13.10 0.74
N ARG A 200 -0.13 13.20 1.82
CA ARG A 200 -0.23 14.40 2.66
C ARG A 200 0.29 14.12 4.06
N ILE A 201 1.23 14.92 4.54
CA ILE A 201 1.61 14.93 5.97
C ILE A 201 0.83 16.05 6.64
N ALA A 202 0.09 15.72 7.70
CA ALA A 202 -0.82 16.67 8.34
C ALA A 202 -0.96 16.39 9.85
N THR A 203 -1.35 17.41 10.63
CA THR A 203 -1.59 17.26 12.07
C THR A 203 -2.68 16.22 12.35
N PRO A 204 -2.74 15.69 13.59
CA PRO A 204 -3.80 14.77 14.02
C PRO A 204 -5.22 15.23 13.67
N ALA A 205 -5.60 16.47 14.02
CA ALA A 205 -6.94 16.98 13.76
C ALA A 205 -7.26 17.16 12.25
N THR A 206 -6.27 17.55 11.44
CA THR A 206 -6.44 17.63 9.98
C THR A 206 -6.57 16.25 9.35
N THR A 207 -5.78 15.28 9.81
CA THR A 207 -5.89 13.88 9.41
C THR A 207 -7.28 13.33 9.73
N ASP A 208 -7.76 13.49 10.97
CA ASP A 208 -9.11 13.07 11.40
C ASP A 208 -10.22 13.65 10.55
N ARG A 209 -10.17 14.95 10.26
CA ARG A 209 -11.16 15.62 9.41
C ARG A 209 -11.16 15.05 7.98
N MET A 210 -9.98 14.87 7.38
CA MET A 210 -9.87 14.39 6.00
C MET A 210 -10.24 12.92 5.86
N CYS A 211 -9.78 12.07 6.78
CA CYS A 211 -10.13 10.66 6.85
C CYS A 211 -11.63 10.47 7.17
N GLY A 212 -12.18 11.30 8.05
CA GLY A 212 -13.59 11.31 8.42
C GLY A 212 -14.53 11.59 7.25
N ALA A 213 -14.10 12.36 6.25
CA ALA A 213 -14.86 12.57 5.01
C ALA A 213 -15.07 11.26 4.21
N TYR A 214 -14.27 10.23 4.48
CA TYR A 214 -14.41 8.87 3.92
C TYR A 214 -15.00 7.87 4.93
N GLY A 215 -15.50 8.34 6.08
CA GLY A 215 -16.07 7.49 7.13
C GLY A 215 -15.05 6.76 8.00
N LEU A 216 -13.76 7.12 7.91
CA LEU A 216 -12.68 6.52 8.68
C LEU A 216 -12.46 7.27 10.00
N LYS A 217 -12.15 6.55 11.07
CA LYS A 217 -11.97 7.12 12.42
C LYS A 217 -10.53 6.91 12.89
N THR A 218 -9.68 7.89 12.64
CA THR A 218 -8.25 7.85 12.96
C THR A 218 -7.92 8.26 14.40
N ARG A 219 -8.82 9.01 15.07
CA ARG A 219 -8.73 9.41 16.49
C ARG A 219 -7.42 10.11 16.86
N GLY A 220 -6.83 10.85 15.91
CA GLY A 220 -5.56 11.53 16.04
C GLY A 220 -4.33 10.62 16.02
N GLU A 221 -4.50 9.31 15.87
CA GLU A 221 -3.45 8.34 16.14
C GLU A 221 -2.90 7.64 14.90
N VAL A 222 -3.70 7.46 13.85
CA VAL A 222 -3.33 6.63 12.70
C VAL A 222 -3.46 7.38 11.37
N ASN A 223 -2.81 6.80 10.36
CA ASN A 223 -2.89 7.23 8.97
C ASN A 223 -4.20 6.74 8.33
N CYS A 224 -4.47 7.18 7.11
CA CYS A 224 -5.53 6.58 6.32
C CYS A 224 -5.33 6.79 4.82
N ARG A 225 -6.08 6.02 4.03
CA ARG A 225 -6.23 6.23 2.58
C ARG A 225 -7.69 6.46 2.22
N GLY A 226 -7.97 7.58 1.54
CA GLY A 226 -9.29 7.98 1.06
C GLY A 226 -9.24 8.50 -0.38
N GLY A 227 -9.91 7.82 -1.32
CA GLY A 227 -9.86 8.20 -2.74
C GLY A 227 -8.45 8.14 -3.33
N GLU A 228 -7.91 9.24 -3.83
CA GLU A 228 -6.52 9.31 -4.32
C GLU A 228 -5.54 9.76 -3.23
N LYS A 229 -6.05 10.09 -2.04
CA LYS A 229 -5.27 10.68 -0.95
C LYS A 229 -4.83 9.63 0.06
N VAL A 230 -3.55 9.69 0.38
CA VAL A 230 -2.92 9.04 1.53
C VAL A 230 -2.65 10.14 2.55
N MET A 231 -3.24 10.01 3.73
CA MET A 231 -3.04 10.90 4.86
C MET A 231 -2.05 10.27 5.83
N VAL A 232 -0.91 10.92 6.00
CA VAL A 232 0.13 10.58 6.96
C VAL A 232 -0.04 11.51 8.16
N ASN A 233 -0.30 10.91 9.31
CA ASN A 233 -0.45 11.63 10.57
C ASN A 233 0.92 12.15 11.05
N LEU A 234 1.04 13.44 11.33
CA LEU A 234 2.28 14.10 11.73
C LEU A 234 2.89 13.47 12.99
N LYS A 235 2.08 13.11 13.98
CA LYS A 235 2.55 12.44 15.20
C LYS A 235 3.24 11.12 14.87
N ARG A 236 2.69 10.36 13.92
CA ARG A 236 3.28 9.12 13.42
C ARG A 236 4.54 9.35 12.58
N TRP A 237 4.56 10.44 11.80
CA TRP A 237 5.73 10.83 11.02
C TRP A 237 6.92 11.22 11.91
N LEU A 238 6.69 11.96 13.00
CA LEU A 238 7.76 12.44 13.86
C LEU A 238 8.21 11.43 14.92
N LEU A 239 7.28 10.68 15.52
CA LEU A 239 7.58 9.83 16.68
C LEU A 239 7.61 8.34 16.37
N GLY A 240 7.09 7.93 15.22
CA GLY A 240 6.87 6.53 14.93
C GLY A 240 5.68 5.93 15.71
N SER A 241 5.81 4.67 16.11
CA SER A 241 4.84 3.94 16.93
C SER A 241 5.56 3.26 18.10
N PRO A 242 5.01 3.30 19.33
CA PRO A 242 5.55 2.54 20.45
C PRO A 242 5.57 1.02 20.25
N GLN A 243 4.81 0.51 19.28
CA GLN A 243 4.74 -0.92 18.93
C GLN A 243 5.76 -1.34 17.85
N PHE A 244 6.51 -0.39 17.29
CA PHE A 244 7.52 -0.63 16.28
C PHE A 244 8.90 -0.36 16.88
N ASP A 245 9.72 -1.39 17.00
CA ASP A 245 11.01 -1.37 17.69
C ASP A 245 12.20 -0.92 16.81
N GLY A 246 11.91 -0.29 15.67
CA GLY A 246 12.91 0.27 14.75
C GLY A 246 12.96 1.80 14.75
N PRO A 247 13.94 2.39 14.03
CA PRO A 247 14.10 3.84 13.90
C PRO A 247 12.87 4.51 13.30
N VAL A 248 12.62 5.79 13.64
CA VAL A 248 11.50 6.57 13.10
C VAL A 248 11.54 6.61 11.56
N ALA A 249 12.72 6.72 10.95
CA ALA A 249 12.87 6.66 9.49
C ALA A 249 12.37 5.34 8.89
N GLU A 250 12.61 4.21 9.57
CA GLU A 250 12.07 2.93 9.13
C GLU A 250 10.55 2.85 9.33
N TYR A 251 10.02 3.45 10.41
CA TYR A 251 8.58 3.57 10.58
C TYR A 251 7.92 4.47 9.52
N ARG A 252 8.59 5.54 9.07
CA ARG A 252 8.13 6.36 7.93
C ARG A 252 8.03 5.53 6.66
N ALA A 253 8.99 4.64 6.41
CA ALA A 253 8.91 3.68 5.32
C ALA A 253 7.71 2.73 5.48
N LEU A 254 7.44 2.23 6.68
CA LEU A 254 6.28 1.38 6.97
C LEU A 254 4.98 2.08 6.61
N ILE A 255 4.74 3.29 7.12
CA ILE A 255 3.46 3.99 6.92
C ILE A 255 3.25 4.39 5.46
N VAL A 256 4.32 4.80 4.76
CA VAL A 256 4.24 5.07 3.32
C VAL A 256 3.91 3.79 2.56
N ASN A 257 4.61 2.67 2.83
CA ASN A 257 4.32 1.40 2.17
C ASN A 257 2.92 0.87 2.47
N HIS A 258 2.44 1.00 3.70
CA HIS A 258 1.10 0.55 4.10
C HIS A 258 0.01 1.29 3.32
N GLU A 259 0.05 2.62 3.35
CA GLU A 259 -0.99 3.43 2.71
C GLU A 259 -0.91 3.40 1.18
N VAL A 260 0.30 3.34 0.61
CA VAL A 260 0.48 3.12 -0.84
C VAL A 260 0.02 1.72 -1.23
N GLY A 261 0.19 0.73 -0.36
CA GLY A 261 -0.38 -0.60 -0.53
C GLY A 261 -1.90 -0.55 -0.66
N HIS A 262 -2.59 0.21 0.21
CA HIS A 262 -4.03 0.45 0.07
C HIS A 262 -4.38 1.19 -1.22
N TRP A 263 -3.56 2.17 -1.64
CA TRP A 263 -3.75 2.84 -2.93
C TRP A 263 -3.65 1.85 -4.10
N LEU A 264 -2.74 0.88 -4.03
CA LEU A 264 -2.57 -0.22 -4.99
C LEU A 264 -3.65 -1.32 -4.87
N GLY A 265 -4.60 -1.20 -3.96
CA GLY A 265 -5.70 -2.16 -3.77
C GLY A 265 -5.33 -3.36 -2.89
N ARG A 266 -4.29 -3.26 -2.07
CA ARG A 266 -3.95 -4.27 -1.05
C ARG A 266 -4.85 -4.07 0.17
N GLY A 267 -5.47 -5.15 0.62
CA GLY A 267 -6.15 -5.20 1.92
C GLY A 267 -5.16 -5.45 3.05
N HIS A 268 -5.64 -5.34 4.27
CA HIS A 268 -4.84 -5.67 5.44
C HIS A 268 -4.45 -7.15 5.48
N GLU A 269 -3.31 -7.41 6.10
CA GLU A 269 -2.81 -8.75 6.41
C GLU A 269 -2.51 -8.83 7.93
N THR A 270 -2.33 -10.03 8.47
CA THR A 270 -1.93 -10.24 9.87
C THR A 270 -0.63 -11.03 9.96
N CYS A 271 -0.04 -11.06 11.15
CA CYS A 271 1.19 -11.78 11.44
C CYS A 271 1.12 -13.24 10.94
N PRO A 272 2.04 -13.68 10.04
CA PRO A 272 2.08 -15.06 9.54
C PRO A 272 2.62 -16.08 10.55
N GLY A 273 3.20 -15.63 11.67
CA GLY A 273 3.69 -16.49 12.73
C GLY A 273 4.76 -15.83 13.59
N LYS A 274 4.97 -16.34 14.79
CA LYS A 274 5.97 -15.80 15.72
C LYS A 274 7.38 -15.81 15.10
N GLY A 275 8.12 -14.72 15.28
CA GLY A 275 9.48 -14.55 14.75
C GLY A 275 9.55 -14.31 13.25
N ARG A 276 8.41 -14.30 12.54
CA ARG A 276 8.35 -13.96 11.12
C ARG A 276 8.25 -12.43 10.96
N PRO A 277 8.72 -11.85 9.83
CA PRO A 277 8.48 -10.44 9.55
C PRO A 277 6.98 -10.15 9.50
N ALA A 278 6.56 -9.08 10.16
CA ALA A 278 5.22 -8.55 10.04
C ALA A 278 5.01 -8.04 8.59
N PRO A 279 3.87 -8.35 7.95
CA PRO A 279 3.60 -7.79 6.62
C PRO A 279 3.53 -6.27 6.67
N ALA A 280 3.98 -5.58 5.62
CA ALA A 280 3.79 -4.13 5.50
C ALA A 280 2.29 -3.74 5.52
N MET A 281 1.42 -4.65 5.07
CA MET A 281 -0.04 -4.48 5.13
C MET A 281 -0.67 -4.87 6.47
N MET A 282 0.12 -5.21 7.49
CA MET A 282 -0.37 -5.41 8.85
C MET A 282 -0.48 -4.06 9.58
N GLN A 283 -1.54 -3.87 10.36
CA GLN A 283 -1.66 -2.74 11.27
C GLN A 283 -0.73 -2.93 12.48
N GLN A 284 0.57 -2.76 12.27
CA GLN A 284 1.60 -3.02 13.29
C GLN A 284 1.49 -2.08 14.51
N ILE A 285 0.86 -0.91 14.31
CA ILE A 285 0.53 0.02 15.40
C ILE A 285 -0.42 -0.59 16.45
N ASP A 286 -1.21 -1.60 16.08
CA ASP A 286 -2.10 -2.34 16.99
C ASP A 286 -1.39 -3.55 17.65
N GLY A 287 -0.08 -3.68 17.44
CA GLY A 287 0.76 -4.73 18.01
C GLY A 287 1.11 -5.83 17.00
N LEU A 288 2.30 -6.43 17.20
CA LEU A 288 2.93 -7.34 16.23
C LEU A 288 2.49 -8.80 16.32
N LYS A 289 1.73 -9.20 17.36
CA LYS A 289 1.24 -10.58 17.55
C LYS A 289 2.36 -11.65 17.49
N GLY A 290 3.56 -11.29 17.95
CA GLY A 290 4.74 -12.14 17.97
C GLY A 290 5.59 -12.10 16.68
N CYS A 291 5.16 -11.39 15.65
CA CYS A 291 6.02 -11.08 14.51
C CYS A 291 7.12 -10.09 14.89
N VAL A 292 8.17 -10.03 14.07
CA VAL A 292 9.21 -9.00 14.13
C VAL A 292 8.75 -7.81 13.29
N ALA A 293 8.99 -6.58 13.77
CA ALA A 293 8.64 -5.37 13.02
C ALA A 293 9.30 -5.37 11.64
N ASN A 294 8.60 -4.84 10.64
CA ASN A 294 9.11 -4.77 9.27
C ASN A 294 8.37 -3.70 8.48
N ALA A 295 9.12 -2.81 7.84
CA ALA A 295 8.56 -1.71 7.05
C ALA A 295 8.25 -2.06 5.58
N TRP A 296 8.73 -3.20 5.09
CA TRP A 296 8.84 -3.43 3.65
C TRP A 296 7.93 -4.55 3.13
N PRO A 297 7.28 -4.37 1.96
CA PRO A 297 6.46 -5.42 1.35
C PRO A 297 7.27 -6.59 0.79
N TYR A 298 8.55 -6.41 0.45
CA TYR A 298 9.43 -7.45 -0.08
C TYR A 298 10.73 -7.57 0.72
N ASP A 299 11.36 -8.74 0.73
CA ASP A 299 12.73 -8.89 1.23
C ASP A 299 13.78 -8.44 0.19
N ALA A 300 15.05 -8.49 0.57
CA ALA A 300 16.17 -8.09 -0.29
C ALA A 300 16.28 -8.93 -1.57
N GLN A 301 15.69 -10.12 -1.60
CA GLN A 301 15.62 -11.02 -2.74
C GLN A 301 14.35 -10.82 -3.58
N GLY A 302 13.49 -9.85 -3.21
CA GLY A 302 12.24 -9.56 -3.89
C GLY A 302 11.10 -10.52 -3.55
N ARG A 303 11.20 -11.33 -2.51
CA ARG A 303 10.08 -12.20 -2.11
C ARG A 303 9.09 -11.40 -1.27
N TYR A 304 7.81 -11.49 -1.64
CA TYR A 304 6.74 -10.82 -0.89
C TYR A 304 6.66 -11.32 0.55
N LEU A 305 6.70 -10.39 1.50
CA LEU A 305 6.60 -10.63 2.94
C LEU A 305 5.14 -10.52 3.38
N GLY A 306 4.32 -11.46 2.91
CA GLY A 306 2.88 -11.50 3.16
C GLY A 306 2.47 -12.31 4.38
N GLY A 307 1.24 -12.07 4.82
CA GLY A 307 0.56 -12.87 5.85
C GLY A 307 -0.90 -13.16 5.49
N PRO A 308 -1.65 -13.86 6.38
CA PRO A 308 -3.07 -14.11 6.15
C PRO A 308 -3.84 -12.79 6.01
N LYS A 309 -4.77 -12.72 5.07
CA LYS A 309 -5.62 -11.54 4.87
C LYS A 309 -6.55 -11.34 6.07
N VAL A 310 -6.79 -10.09 6.44
CA VAL A 310 -7.86 -9.74 7.38
C VAL A 310 -8.93 -8.90 6.66
N PRO A 311 -10.23 -9.13 6.97
CA PRO A 311 -11.33 -8.35 6.41
C PRO A 311 -11.29 -6.87 6.78
#